data_AF-A0A8D2H9B9-F1
#
_entry.id   AF-A0A8D2H9B9-F1
#
_cell.length_a   1.000
_cell.length_b   1.000
_cell.length_c   1.000
_cell.angle_alpha   90.00
_cell.angle_beta   90.00
_cell.angle_gamma   90.00
#
_symmetry.space_group_name_H-M   'P 1'
#
loop_
_entity.id
_entity.type
_entity.pdbx_description
1 polymer ?
#
loop_
_entity_poly.entity_id
_entity_poly.type
_entity_poly.pdbx_seq_one_letter_code
_entity_poly.pdbx_strand_id
1 'polypeptide(L)'
;MSSDPESKQGVPICTEPESKQGVPICTEPESKQGVARMHHIQAESYLVYSIVSSGEIECSNTLEDELDQALPSQAFVYRPVRQRVYTLLLDDISASLAVKEWFVYPGNPLRHPDLVRPLPMIIPGGTPSLKSLWLNQEPAVQARRLDALLACFNLSSSRDELLAVESPLRALCCLLIYLFVQVDTLCLEDLHAFVAQALCLQGKSTAQLVDLQLEYISPRAVQLGSLLVRGLTTLALVNSACGFPWKTSEFMPWNVFDGKLFHLKYLQSEKGYSVEALLEQNRSWLTRFHNLKAVVCKACMKENRRIVGRGHWSSHHTGRWGRQGSSSHRTSSACGHSGQGQPWRDQGPGKKEHDKFSILCFFFFFFFM
;
A
#
# COMPACT_ATOMS: atom_id res chain seq x y z
N MET A 1 -58.39 -54.01 -22.47
CA MET A 1 -59.38 -52.94 -22.25
C MET A 1 -58.86 -52.03 -21.16
N SER A 2 -58.90 -50.71 -21.40
CA SER A 2 -58.63 -49.57 -20.48
C SER A 2 -57.20 -49.45 -19.92
N SER A 3 -56.55 -48.29 -19.75
CA SER A 3 -56.67 -46.89 -20.18
C SER A 3 -55.33 -46.24 -19.74
N ASP A 4 -54.78 -45.31 -20.52
CA ASP A 4 -53.51 -44.56 -20.34
C ASP A 4 -53.52 -43.59 -19.10
N PRO A 5 -52.48 -42.77 -18.77
CA PRO A 5 -51.04 -42.99 -18.44
C PRO A 5 -50.53 -42.07 -17.27
N GLU A 6 -49.22 -41.72 -17.23
CA GLU A 6 -48.46 -40.77 -16.35
C GLU A 6 -47.88 -41.35 -15.03
N SER A 7 -46.63 -41.11 -14.59
CA SER A 7 -45.71 -39.98 -14.79
C SER A 7 -44.24 -40.44 -14.84
N LYS A 8 -43.47 -40.03 -15.85
CA LYS A 8 -42.00 -39.99 -15.78
C LYS A 8 -41.59 -38.52 -15.66
N GLN A 9 -41.10 -38.12 -14.49
CA GLN A 9 -40.48 -36.81 -14.29
C GLN A 9 -39.22 -36.70 -15.16
N GLY A 10 -39.31 -35.91 -16.23
CA GLY A 10 -38.17 -35.45 -17.01
C GLY A 10 -37.41 -34.37 -16.25
N VAL A 11 -36.09 -34.48 -16.29
CA VAL A 11 -35.14 -33.44 -15.86
C VAL A 11 -35.46 -32.13 -16.60
N PRO A 12 -35.58 -30.98 -15.92
CA PRO A 12 -35.79 -29.71 -16.62
C PRO A 12 -34.51 -29.37 -17.40
N ILE A 13 -34.63 -29.37 -18.73
CA ILE A 13 -33.66 -28.75 -19.63
C ILE A 13 -33.70 -27.24 -19.32
N CYS A 14 -32.62 -26.71 -18.73
CA CYS A 14 -32.41 -25.27 -18.63
C CYS A 14 -32.18 -24.74 -20.05
N THR A 15 -33.24 -24.24 -20.68
CA THR A 15 -33.11 -23.36 -21.82
C THR A 15 -32.56 -22.04 -21.30
N GLU A 16 -31.31 -21.72 -21.64
CA GLU A 16 -30.74 -20.41 -21.34
C GLU A 16 -31.60 -19.31 -21.97
N PRO A 17 -32.01 -18.27 -21.22
CA PRO A 17 -32.52 -17.07 -21.85
C PRO A 17 -31.33 -16.34 -22.46
N GLU A 18 -31.32 -16.17 -23.79
CA GLU A 18 -30.41 -15.28 -24.49
C GLU A 18 -30.43 -13.89 -23.82
N SER A 19 -29.45 -13.61 -22.97
CA SER A 19 -29.23 -12.28 -22.43
C SER A 19 -28.64 -11.41 -23.52
N LYS A 20 -29.50 -10.87 -24.39
CA LYS A 20 -29.19 -9.72 -25.22
C LYS A 20 -29.18 -8.47 -24.33
N GLN A 21 -28.19 -8.38 -23.46
CA GLN A 21 -27.74 -7.13 -22.87
C GLN A 21 -26.34 -6.91 -23.37
N GLY A 22 -26.24 -6.14 -24.45
CA GLY A 22 -24.98 -5.65 -24.96
C GLY A 22 -24.22 -4.98 -23.82
N VAL A 23 -23.01 -5.47 -23.57
CA VAL A 23 -21.98 -4.72 -22.85
C VAL A 23 -22.00 -3.31 -23.43
N PRO A 24 -22.13 -2.24 -22.63
CA PRO A 24 -22.06 -0.90 -23.16
C PRO A 24 -20.66 -0.74 -23.75
N ILE A 25 -20.60 -0.79 -25.08
CA ILE A 25 -19.41 -0.49 -25.86
C ILE A 25 -19.00 0.91 -25.44
N CYS A 26 -17.86 0.99 -24.75
CA CYS A 26 -17.32 2.22 -24.22
C CYS A 26 -17.08 3.15 -25.41
N THR A 27 -17.98 4.09 -25.60
CA THR A 27 -17.89 5.10 -26.65
C THR A 27 -16.70 5.99 -26.28
N GLU A 28 -15.61 5.80 -27.01
CA GLU A 28 -14.34 6.58 -27.02
C GLU A 28 -13.61 6.76 -25.67
N PRO A 29 -12.48 6.06 -25.43
CA PRO A 29 -11.66 6.20 -24.23
C PRO A 29 -10.81 7.48 -24.22
N GLU A 30 -11.20 8.54 -24.92
CA GLU A 30 -10.37 9.75 -25.04
C GLU A 30 -10.34 10.59 -23.75
N SER A 31 -11.35 10.43 -22.87
CA SER A 31 -11.37 11.13 -21.58
C SER A 31 -10.58 10.38 -20.50
N LYS A 32 -9.87 11.13 -19.65
CA LYS A 32 -9.12 10.60 -18.49
C LYS A 32 -10.00 9.70 -17.60
N GLN A 33 -11.25 10.12 -17.38
CA GLN A 33 -12.21 9.36 -16.59
C GLN A 33 -12.63 8.05 -17.29
N GLY A 34 -12.73 8.04 -18.63
CA GLY A 34 -13.01 6.84 -19.42
C GLY A 34 -11.90 5.78 -19.29
N VAL A 35 -10.64 6.19 -19.40
CA VAL A 35 -9.48 5.30 -19.20
C VAL A 35 -9.43 4.77 -17.76
N ALA A 36 -9.58 5.65 -16.76
CA ALA A 36 -9.60 5.25 -15.36
C ALA A 36 -10.76 4.28 -15.05
N ARG A 37 -11.93 4.48 -15.66
CA ARG A 37 -13.07 3.58 -15.55
C ARG A 37 -12.77 2.21 -16.17
N MET A 38 -12.07 2.16 -17.29
CA MET A 38 -11.65 0.90 -17.93
C MET A 38 -10.72 0.11 -17.00
N HIS A 39 -9.65 0.74 -16.50
CA HIS A 39 -8.73 0.12 -15.53
C HIS A 39 -9.47 -0.35 -14.27
N HIS A 40 -10.46 0.40 -13.80
CA HIS A 40 -11.30 -0.02 -12.68
C HIS A 40 -12.14 -1.27 -13.00
N ILE A 41 -12.79 -1.31 -14.17
CA ILE A 41 -13.59 -2.47 -14.62
C ILE A 41 -12.72 -3.71 -14.78
N GLN A 42 -11.48 -3.54 -15.24
CA GLN A 42 -10.48 -4.59 -15.38
C GLN A 42 -9.80 -4.97 -14.04
N ALA A 43 -10.24 -4.37 -12.92
CA ALA A 43 -9.67 -4.56 -11.59
C ALA A 43 -8.18 -4.19 -11.45
N GLU A 44 -7.67 -3.33 -12.33
CA GLU A 44 -6.28 -2.89 -12.31
C GLU A 44 -6.04 -1.79 -11.28
N SER A 45 -7.00 -0.88 -11.08
CA SER A 45 -6.99 0.09 -9.97
C SER A 45 -8.34 0.78 -9.77
N TYR A 46 -8.96 0.58 -8.61
CA TYR A 46 -10.13 1.37 -8.21
C TYR A 46 -9.75 2.73 -7.59
N LEU A 47 -8.53 2.84 -7.04
CA LEU A 47 -8.06 4.03 -6.35
C LEU A 47 -7.88 5.21 -7.32
N VAL A 48 -7.28 4.96 -8.49
CA VAL A 48 -7.14 5.98 -9.54
C VAL A 48 -8.51 6.46 -10.01
N TYR A 49 -9.45 5.54 -10.23
CA TYR A 49 -10.81 5.90 -10.63
C TYR A 49 -11.53 6.74 -9.57
N SER A 50 -11.41 6.39 -8.29
CA SER A 50 -12.01 7.16 -7.19
C SER A 50 -11.46 8.59 -7.15
N ILE A 51 -10.14 8.76 -7.22
CA ILE A 51 -9.51 10.09 -7.23
C ILE A 51 -9.98 10.91 -8.44
N VAL A 52 -9.97 10.33 -9.65
CA VAL A 52 -10.32 11.06 -10.88
C VAL A 52 -11.82 11.37 -10.97
N SER A 53 -12.68 10.51 -10.42
CA SER A 53 -14.15 10.65 -10.55
C SER A 53 -14.82 11.40 -9.41
N SER A 54 -14.34 11.23 -8.17
CA SER A 54 -14.94 11.85 -6.98
C SER A 54 -14.00 12.78 -6.23
N GLY A 55 -12.69 12.78 -6.53
CA GLY A 55 -11.71 13.56 -5.78
C GLY A 55 -11.50 13.03 -4.36
N GLU A 56 -11.71 11.73 -4.15
CA GLU A 56 -11.65 11.09 -2.83
C GLU A 56 -10.81 9.80 -2.88
N ILE A 57 -10.18 9.49 -1.75
CA ILE A 57 -9.52 8.21 -1.49
C ILE A 57 -9.72 7.85 -0.02
N GLU A 58 -9.85 6.55 0.27
CA GLU A 58 -10.12 6.08 1.62
C GLU A 58 -9.29 4.87 2.01
N CYS A 59 -9.11 4.73 3.33
CA CYS A 59 -8.58 3.56 3.98
C CYS A 59 -9.15 3.49 5.40
N SER A 60 -10.27 2.79 5.55
CA SER A 60 -11.08 2.75 6.77
C SER A 60 -10.59 1.74 7.83
N ASN A 61 -9.49 1.04 7.58
CA ASN A 61 -8.90 0.08 8.51
C ASN A 61 -7.41 0.32 8.68
N THR A 62 -6.90 0.02 9.87
CA THR A 62 -5.47 -0.01 10.16
C THR A 62 -5.17 -1.02 11.26
N LEU A 63 -3.94 -1.53 11.30
CA LEU A 63 -3.40 -2.37 12.37
C LEU A 63 -2.30 -1.58 13.08
N GLU A 64 -2.63 -0.36 13.47
CA GLU A 64 -1.78 0.56 14.24
C GLU A 64 -2.19 0.49 15.71
N ASP A 65 -1.21 0.68 16.61
CA ASP A 65 -1.48 0.85 18.04
C ASP A 65 -1.65 2.33 18.34
N GLU A 66 -2.76 2.70 18.99
CA GLU A 66 -3.06 4.08 19.35
C GLU A 66 -2.13 4.61 20.45
N LEU A 67 -1.59 3.72 21.28
CA LEU A 67 -0.75 4.05 22.42
C LEU A 67 0.75 3.99 22.08
N ASP A 68 1.13 3.16 21.11
CA ASP A 68 2.53 3.05 20.65
C ASP A 68 2.77 3.91 19.39
N GLN A 69 3.38 5.07 19.60
CA GLN A 69 3.74 6.01 18.54
C GLN A 69 5.13 5.76 17.94
N ALA A 70 5.78 4.63 18.25
CA ALA A 70 7.10 4.31 17.68
C ALA A 70 7.05 4.20 16.15
N LEU A 71 5.94 3.75 15.57
CA LEU A 71 5.74 3.76 14.12
C LEU A 71 4.71 4.84 13.75
N PRO A 72 5.03 5.74 12.80
CA PRO A 72 4.06 6.68 12.28
C PRO A 72 2.94 5.95 11.53
N SER A 73 1.73 6.50 11.58
CA SER A 73 0.57 5.95 10.88
C SER A 73 0.82 5.82 9.37
N GLN A 74 0.31 4.74 8.77
CA GLN A 74 0.38 4.53 7.32
C GLN A 74 -0.28 5.67 6.53
N ALA A 75 -1.29 6.32 7.14
CA ALA A 75 -1.93 7.50 6.59
C ALA A 75 -0.90 8.61 6.31
N PHE A 76 0.01 8.85 7.25
CA PHE A 76 1.05 9.88 7.13
C PHE A 76 2.27 9.38 6.36
N VAL A 77 2.71 8.14 6.60
CA VAL A 77 3.87 7.55 5.91
C VAL A 77 3.71 7.58 4.41
N TYR A 78 2.52 7.26 3.87
CA TYR A 78 2.29 7.22 2.43
C TYR A 78 1.63 8.49 1.86
N ARG A 79 1.28 9.48 2.69
CA ARG A 79 0.69 10.74 2.21
C ARG A 79 1.56 11.46 1.17
N PRO A 80 2.89 11.62 1.35
CA PRO A 80 3.72 12.27 0.33
C PRO A 80 3.65 11.58 -1.04
N VAL A 81 3.55 10.25 -1.08
CA VAL A 81 3.39 9.49 -2.33
C VAL A 81 2.04 9.78 -2.97
N ARG A 82 0.95 9.74 -2.19
CA ARG A 82 -0.40 10.06 -2.70
C ARG A 82 -0.47 11.49 -3.23
N GLN A 83 0.12 12.45 -2.53
CA GLN A 83 0.18 13.84 -2.98
C GLN A 83 0.88 13.99 -4.34
N ARG A 84 1.95 13.24 -4.61
CA ARG A 84 2.63 13.24 -5.91
C ARG A 84 1.82 12.52 -6.99
N VAL A 85 1.07 11.48 -6.63
CA VAL A 85 0.08 10.88 -7.54
C VAL A 85 -0.99 11.89 -7.93
N TYR A 86 -1.47 12.73 -7.00
CA TYR A 86 -2.45 13.78 -7.33
C TYR A 86 -1.88 14.78 -8.34
N THR A 87 -0.59 15.11 -8.26
CA THR A 87 0.09 15.95 -9.27
C THR A 87 0.07 15.33 -10.68
N LEU A 88 0.06 14.00 -10.81
CA LEU A 88 -0.11 13.33 -12.10
C LEU A 88 -1.57 13.32 -12.55
N LEU A 89 -2.48 13.02 -11.61
CA LEU A 89 -3.88 12.74 -11.93
C LEU A 89 -4.73 14.00 -12.14
N LEU A 90 -4.37 15.11 -11.50
CA LEU A 90 -5.13 16.36 -11.52
C LEU A 90 -4.48 17.37 -12.47
N ASP A 91 -5.27 17.89 -13.40
CA ASP A 91 -4.89 18.91 -14.38
C ASP A 91 -4.53 20.23 -13.69
N ASP A 92 -3.80 21.14 -14.35
CA ASP A 92 -3.31 22.39 -13.74
C ASP A 92 -4.39 23.23 -13.01
N ILE A 93 -5.64 23.23 -13.51
CA ILE A 93 -6.77 23.90 -12.85
C ILE A 93 -7.18 23.15 -11.57
N SER A 94 -7.25 21.82 -11.66
CA SER A 94 -7.63 20.92 -10.57
C SER A 94 -6.49 20.66 -9.58
N ALA A 95 -5.23 20.96 -9.92
CA ALA A 95 -4.09 20.82 -9.02
C ALA A 95 -4.15 21.80 -7.84
N SER A 96 -4.96 22.86 -7.95
CA SER A 96 -5.32 23.74 -6.83
C SER A 96 -6.34 23.12 -5.86
N LEU A 97 -7.08 22.09 -6.31
CA LEU A 97 -8.11 21.41 -5.53
C LEU A 97 -7.49 20.34 -4.63
N ALA A 98 -7.94 20.30 -3.38
CA ALA A 98 -7.55 19.27 -2.45
C ALA A 98 -8.34 17.98 -2.70
N VAL A 99 -7.66 16.84 -2.64
CA VAL A 99 -8.28 15.51 -2.59
C VAL A 99 -8.72 15.23 -1.15
N LYS A 100 -9.90 14.66 -0.99
CA LYS A 100 -10.43 14.25 0.32
C LYS A 100 -9.88 12.88 0.70
N GLU A 101 -9.08 12.83 1.76
CA GLU A 101 -8.55 11.58 2.32
C GLU A 101 -9.36 11.13 3.55
N TRP A 102 -9.91 9.91 3.48
CA TRP A 102 -10.60 9.25 4.59
C TRP A 102 -9.73 8.11 5.15
N PHE A 103 -8.68 8.46 5.90
CA PHE A 103 -7.73 7.49 6.45
C PHE A 103 -7.84 7.39 7.97
N VAL A 104 -7.96 6.17 8.49
CA VAL A 104 -7.85 5.94 9.94
C VAL A 104 -6.40 6.13 10.39
N TYR A 105 -6.22 6.86 11.49
CA TYR A 105 -4.97 7.00 12.24
C TYR A 105 -5.32 7.34 13.71
N PRO A 106 -4.38 7.13 14.66
CA PRO A 106 -4.60 7.45 16.07
C PRO A 106 -5.17 8.86 16.27
N GLY A 107 -6.31 8.95 16.97
CA GLY A 107 -7.02 10.20 17.22
C GLY A 107 -7.88 10.75 16.07
N ASN A 108 -7.97 10.09 14.90
CA ASN A 108 -8.88 10.51 13.83
C ASN A 108 -10.25 9.84 13.94
N PRO A 109 -11.32 10.58 14.27
CA PRO A 109 -12.67 10.02 14.37
C PRO A 109 -13.36 9.83 13.02
N LEU A 110 -12.71 10.13 11.88
CA LEU A 110 -13.28 10.08 10.52
C LEU A 110 -14.59 10.88 10.35
N ARG A 111 -14.74 11.99 11.08
CA ARG A 111 -15.93 12.87 10.95
C ARG A 111 -15.86 13.77 9.72
N HIS A 112 -14.65 14.17 9.35
CA HIS A 112 -14.36 14.99 8.18
C HIS A 112 -13.14 14.40 7.45
N PRO A 113 -13.05 14.53 6.12
CA PRO A 113 -11.87 14.10 5.40
C PRO A 113 -10.72 15.07 5.63
N ASP A 114 -9.49 14.56 5.58
CA ASP A 114 -8.31 15.39 5.45
C ASP A 114 -8.27 15.97 4.03
N LEU A 115 -8.15 17.29 3.90
CA LEU A 115 -8.03 17.95 2.60
C LEU A 115 -6.55 18.02 2.21
N VAL A 116 -6.16 17.16 1.27
CA VAL A 116 -4.76 16.96 0.91
C VAL A 116 -4.48 17.51 -0.49
N ARG A 117 -3.56 18.47 -0.58
CA ARG A 117 -3.18 19.10 -1.85
C ARG A 117 -2.08 18.31 -2.56
N PRO A 118 -2.02 18.38 -3.91
CA PRO A 118 -0.90 17.85 -4.68
C PRO A 118 0.45 18.36 -4.19
N LEU A 119 1.45 17.49 -4.22
CA LEU A 119 2.83 17.83 -3.90
C LEU A 119 3.64 17.81 -5.21
N PRO A 120 4.25 18.93 -5.62
CA PRO A 120 5.09 18.97 -6.80
C PRO A 120 6.25 17.96 -6.70
N MET A 121 6.66 17.44 -7.85
CA MET A 121 7.80 16.52 -7.95
C MET A 121 8.67 16.86 -9.14
N ILE A 122 9.96 16.54 -9.02
CA ILE A 122 10.94 16.80 -10.06
C ILE A 122 11.11 15.52 -10.85
N ILE A 123 10.69 15.54 -12.12
CA ILE A 123 10.91 14.46 -13.07
C ILE A 123 11.89 14.99 -14.13
N PRO A 124 13.00 14.28 -14.42
CA PRO A 124 13.89 14.66 -15.53
C PRO A 124 13.08 14.84 -16.80
N GLY A 125 13.17 15.97 -17.50
CA GLY A 125 12.34 16.24 -18.69
C GLY A 125 10.88 16.65 -18.41
N GLY A 126 10.56 17.05 -17.18
CA GLY A 126 9.27 17.60 -16.78
C GLY A 126 8.18 16.55 -16.51
N THR A 127 7.11 16.99 -15.86
CA THR A 127 5.95 16.13 -15.52
C THR A 127 5.25 15.66 -16.80
N PRO A 128 5.16 14.35 -17.06
CA PRO A 128 4.50 13.83 -18.25
C PRO A 128 2.98 14.01 -18.17
N SER A 129 2.33 14.24 -19.31
CA SER A 129 0.87 14.29 -19.37
C SER A 129 0.26 12.89 -19.21
N LEU A 130 -0.94 12.80 -18.63
CA LEU A 130 -1.66 11.52 -18.54
C LEU A 130 -1.90 10.88 -19.90
N LYS A 131 -2.16 11.68 -20.94
CA LYS A 131 -2.30 11.18 -22.32
C LYS A 131 -1.02 10.45 -22.75
N SER A 132 0.14 11.03 -22.46
CA SER A 132 1.43 10.39 -22.73
C SER A 132 1.64 9.13 -21.91
N LEU A 133 1.27 9.13 -20.62
CA LEU A 133 1.49 7.96 -19.75
C LEU A 133 0.56 6.79 -20.10
N TRP A 134 -0.71 7.05 -20.37
CA TRP A 134 -1.73 6.00 -20.50
C TRP A 134 -1.99 5.56 -21.95
N LEU A 135 -1.88 6.46 -22.93
CA LEU A 135 -2.28 6.15 -24.31
C LEU A 135 -1.10 5.91 -25.27
N ASN A 136 0.10 6.37 -24.93
CA ASN A 136 1.28 6.16 -25.78
C ASN A 136 1.88 4.77 -25.56
N GLN A 137 2.06 4.00 -26.65
CA GLN A 137 2.59 2.63 -26.63
C GLN A 137 4.04 2.53 -27.12
N GLU A 138 4.70 3.65 -27.42
CA GLU A 138 6.10 3.65 -27.84
C GLU A 138 7.01 3.12 -26.71
N PRO A 139 7.98 2.24 -27.01
CA PRO A 139 8.88 1.69 -26.00
C PRO A 139 9.65 2.75 -25.19
N ALA A 140 9.95 3.90 -25.80
CA ALA A 140 10.62 5.02 -25.13
C ALA A 140 9.82 5.59 -23.95
N VAL A 141 8.49 5.46 -23.96
CA VAL A 141 7.60 5.92 -22.89
C VAL A 141 7.75 5.07 -21.64
N GLN A 142 8.17 3.81 -21.75
CA GLN A 142 8.32 2.94 -20.59
C GLN A 142 9.35 3.47 -19.59
N ALA A 143 10.45 4.06 -20.09
CA ALA A 143 11.43 4.72 -19.23
C ALA A 143 10.82 5.92 -18.50
N ARG A 144 10.01 6.73 -19.20
CA ARG A 144 9.29 7.88 -18.62
C ARG A 144 8.28 7.46 -17.56
N ARG A 145 7.56 6.36 -17.77
CA ARG A 145 6.62 5.78 -16.79
C ARG A 145 7.36 5.35 -15.51
N LEU A 146 8.52 4.72 -15.66
CA LEU A 146 9.36 4.33 -14.53
C LEU A 146 9.89 5.56 -13.77
N ASP A 147 10.36 6.57 -14.49
CA ASP A 147 10.85 7.80 -13.88
C ASP A 147 9.74 8.52 -13.08
N ALA A 148 8.51 8.54 -13.60
CA ALA A 148 7.34 9.07 -12.90
C ALA A 148 7.00 8.26 -11.63
N LEU A 149 7.06 6.92 -11.70
CA LEU A 149 6.84 6.05 -10.54
C LEU A 149 7.87 6.31 -9.44
N LEU A 150 9.16 6.35 -9.79
CA LEU A 150 10.23 6.60 -8.83
C LEU A 150 10.13 8.01 -8.25
N ALA A 151 9.74 9.01 -9.04
CA ALA A 151 9.51 10.37 -8.55
C ALA A 151 8.35 10.43 -7.53
N CYS A 152 7.28 9.63 -7.69
CA CYS A 152 6.19 9.56 -6.71
C CYS A 152 6.68 9.08 -5.33
N PHE A 153 7.63 8.13 -5.31
CA PHE A 153 8.28 7.68 -4.08
C PHE A 153 9.47 8.55 -3.65
N ASN A 154 9.83 9.57 -4.43
CA ASN A 154 11.06 10.37 -4.24
C ASN A 154 12.34 9.51 -4.25
N LEU A 155 12.41 8.51 -5.14
CA LEU A 155 13.50 7.54 -5.25
C LEU A 155 14.24 7.60 -6.59
N SER A 156 14.14 8.72 -7.33
CA SER A 156 14.83 8.89 -8.61
C SER A 156 16.34 8.68 -8.53
N SER A 157 16.95 9.01 -7.38
CA SER A 157 18.38 8.80 -7.08
C SER A 157 18.80 7.32 -7.01
N SER A 158 17.84 6.40 -6.86
CA SER A 158 18.06 4.97 -6.62
C SER A 158 17.62 4.09 -7.80
N ARG A 159 17.42 4.70 -8.97
CA ARG A 159 16.93 4.04 -10.19
C ARG A 159 17.77 2.83 -10.60
N ASP A 160 19.08 3.01 -10.71
CA ASP A 160 19.98 1.96 -11.22
C ASP A 160 20.12 0.83 -10.21
N GLU A 161 20.18 1.14 -8.90
CA GLU A 161 20.16 0.13 -7.85
C GLU A 161 18.88 -0.72 -7.90
N LEU A 162 17.71 -0.10 -8.12
CA LEU A 162 16.44 -0.82 -8.21
C LEU A 162 16.33 -1.65 -9.49
N LEU A 163 16.81 -1.14 -10.63
CA LEU A 163 16.79 -1.88 -11.89
C LEU A 163 17.68 -3.13 -11.86
N ALA A 164 18.75 -3.11 -11.07
CA ALA A 164 19.61 -4.28 -10.84
C ALA A 164 18.94 -5.37 -9.99
N VAL A 165 17.84 -5.07 -9.30
CA VAL A 165 17.09 -6.07 -8.51
C VAL A 165 16.12 -6.82 -9.43
N GLU A 166 16.14 -8.15 -9.31
CA GLU A 166 15.24 -9.05 -10.02
C GLU A 166 13.81 -8.97 -9.47
N SER A 167 12.84 -9.19 -10.35
CA SER A 167 11.44 -9.40 -9.95
C SER A 167 11.29 -10.73 -9.18
N PRO A 168 10.41 -10.82 -8.16
CA PRO A 168 9.51 -9.77 -7.64
C PRO A 168 10.14 -8.86 -6.57
N LEU A 169 11.40 -9.10 -6.18
CA LEU A 169 12.05 -8.43 -5.04
C LEU A 169 12.33 -6.95 -5.28
N ARG A 170 12.32 -6.49 -6.54
CA ARG A 170 12.44 -5.06 -6.88
C ARG A 170 11.39 -4.19 -6.20
N ALA A 171 10.13 -4.64 -6.21
CA ALA A 171 9.03 -3.89 -5.60
C ALA A 171 9.18 -3.81 -4.08
N LEU A 172 9.58 -4.92 -3.46
CA LEU A 172 9.93 -4.95 -2.05
C LEU A 172 11.07 -3.96 -1.74
N CYS A 173 12.17 -3.99 -2.50
CA CYS A 173 13.26 -3.04 -2.31
C CYS A 173 12.82 -1.58 -2.47
N CYS A 174 11.97 -1.27 -3.46
CA CYS A 174 11.42 0.07 -3.64
C CYS A 174 10.70 0.55 -2.37
N LEU A 175 9.82 -0.29 -1.81
CA LEU A 175 9.08 0.03 -0.59
C LEU A 175 9.97 0.09 0.64
N LEU A 176 10.95 -0.82 0.78
CA LEU A 176 11.88 -0.80 1.90
C LEU A 176 12.76 0.45 1.87
N ILE A 177 13.28 0.87 0.70
CA ILE A 177 14.03 2.12 0.60
C ILE A 177 13.14 3.29 1.04
N TYR A 178 11.92 3.39 0.50
CA TYR A 178 10.99 4.43 0.88
C TYR A 178 10.73 4.46 2.40
N LEU A 179 10.37 3.31 2.98
CA LEU A 179 10.05 3.19 4.40
C LEU A 179 11.24 3.56 5.29
N PHE A 180 12.44 3.08 4.98
CA PHE A 180 13.62 3.35 5.80
C PHE A 180 14.09 4.80 5.70
N VAL A 181 13.82 5.48 4.58
CA VAL A 181 14.03 6.93 4.42
C VAL A 181 12.97 7.74 5.19
N GLN A 182 11.71 7.30 5.22
CA GLN A 182 10.63 8.06 5.86
C GLN A 182 10.45 7.78 7.36
N VAL A 183 10.90 6.63 7.86
CA VAL A 183 10.63 6.17 9.23
C VAL A 183 11.94 5.96 10.00
N ASP A 184 12.24 6.90 10.89
CA ASP A 184 13.51 6.93 11.63
C ASP A 184 13.66 5.81 12.68
N THR A 185 12.54 5.25 13.13
CA THR A 185 12.51 4.18 14.13
C THR A 185 12.70 2.78 13.53
N LEU A 186 12.82 2.66 12.21
CA LEU A 186 13.19 1.40 11.57
C LEU A 186 14.68 1.10 11.74
N CYS A 187 14.98 -0.11 12.16
CA CYS A 187 16.34 -0.55 12.47
C CYS A 187 16.82 -1.69 11.56
N LEU A 188 18.10 -2.06 11.70
CA LEU A 188 18.73 -3.09 10.88
C LEU A 188 18.05 -4.45 11.02
N GLU A 189 17.56 -4.78 12.21
CA GLU A 189 16.82 -6.00 12.50
C GLU A 189 15.49 -6.05 11.75
N ASP A 190 14.79 -4.91 11.64
CA ASP A 190 13.56 -4.82 10.84
C ASP A 190 13.87 -5.09 9.36
N LEU A 191 14.99 -4.55 8.83
CA LEU A 191 15.43 -4.78 7.45
C LEU A 191 15.77 -6.25 7.21
N HIS A 192 16.51 -6.85 8.15
CA HIS A 192 16.86 -8.27 8.06
C HIS A 192 15.62 -9.16 8.03
N ALA A 193 14.61 -8.89 8.86
CA ALA A 193 13.36 -9.64 8.87
C ALA A 193 12.61 -9.55 7.52
N PHE A 194 12.48 -8.36 6.94
CA PHE A 194 11.81 -8.17 5.65
C PHE A 194 12.52 -8.88 4.50
N VAL A 195 13.86 -8.78 4.43
CA VAL A 195 14.63 -9.43 3.36
C VAL A 195 14.66 -10.95 3.54
N ALA A 196 14.84 -11.44 4.78
CA ALA A 196 14.88 -12.87 5.06
C ALA A 196 13.55 -13.55 4.74
N GLN A 197 12.41 -12.97 5.15
CA GLN A 197 11.11 -13.59 4.87
C GLN A 197 10.83 -13.67 3.36
N ALA A 198 11.17 -12.63 2.60
CA ALA A 198 10.91 -12.60 1.17
C ALA A 198 11.74 -13.65 0.40
N LEU A 199 12.98 -13.89 0.84
CA LEU A 199 13.83 -14.93 0.26
C LEU A 199 13.36 -16.34 0.67
N CYS A 200 13.04 -16.54 1.94
CA CYS A 200 12.55 -17.83 2.43
C CYS A 200 11.20 -18.21 1.79
N LEU A 201 10.32 -17.23 1.55
CA LEU A 201 8.99 -17.45 0.98
C LEU A 201 9.06 -18.19 -0.37
N GLN A 202 10.04 -17.88 -1.21
CA GLN A 202 10.23 -18.52 -2.52
C GLN A 202 10.48 -20.04 -2.43
N GLY A 203 10.95 -20.54 -1.28
CA GLY A 203 11.24 -21.95 -1.04
C GLY A 203 10.22 -22.67 -0.14
N LYS A 204 9.13 -22.01 0.26
CA LYS A 204 8.14 -22.58 1.17
C LYS A 204 6.88 -23.01 0.43
N SER A 205 6.38 -24.21 0.75
CA SER A 205 5.04 -24.63 0.33
C SER A 205 3.97 -24.05 1.26
N THR A 206 2.72 -24.00 0.79
CA THR A 206 1.58 -23.58 1.62
C THR A 206 1.46 -24.39 2.92
N ALA A 207 1.67 -25.71 2.86
CA ALA A 207 1.63 -26.56 4.05
C ALA A 207 2.69 -26.15 5.09
N GLN A 208 3.92 -25.86 4.63
CA GLN A 208 4.99 -25.40 5.52
C GLN A 208 4.69 -24.05 6.16
N LEU A 209 4.02 -23.13 5.44
CA LEU A 209 3.62 -21.82 5.96
C LEU A 209 2.51 -21.96 7.01
N VAL A 210 1.51 -22.80 6.75
CA VAL A 210 0.42 -23.10 7.70
C VAL A 210 0.98 -23.68 8.99
N ASP A 211 1.95 -24.59 8.91
CA ASP A 211 2.51 -25.30 10.07
C ASP A 211 3.49 -24.46 10.91
N LEU A 212 3.86 -23.25 10.46
CA LEU A 212 4.75 -22.36 11.23
C LEU A 212 4.19 -22.16 12.65
N GLN A 213 5.07 -22.11 13.64
CA GLN A 213 4.69 -21.83 15.02
C GLN A 213 5.36 -20.54 15.47
N LEU A 214 4.56 -19.64 16.02
CA LEU A 214 5.03 -18.38 16.61
C LEU A 214 5.09 -18.55 18.12
N GLU A 215 6.17 -18.09 18.73
CA GLU A 215 6.34 -18.13 20.19
C GLU A 215 5.38 -17.18 20.90
N TYR A 216 5.20 -15.99 20.33
CA TYR A 216 4.23 -14.99 20.76
C TYR A 216 3.93 -14.03 19.60
N ILE A 217 2.90 -13.21 19.76
CA ILE A 217 2.54 -12.17 18.78
C ILE A 217 3.11 -10.83 19.24
N SER A 218 4.09 -10.32 18.49
CA SER A 218 4.63 -8.96 18.65
C SER A 218 3.73 -7.92 17.94
N PRO A 219 3.20 -6.91 18.67
CA PRO A 219 2.44 -5.81 18.07
C PRO A 219 3.24 -5.05 17.01
N ARG A 220 4.54 -4.83 17.25
CA ARG A 220 5.44 -4.17 16.29
C ARG A 220 5.58 -4.96 15.00
N ALA A 221 5.71 -6.29 15.07
CA ALA A 221 5.77 -7.13 13.88
C ALA A 221 4.47 -7.04 13.07
N VAL A 222 3.30 -7.02 13.74
CA VAL A 222 2.00 -6.84 13.07
C VAL A 222 1.94 -5.47 12.37
N GLN A 223 2.34 -4.40 13.06
CA GLN A 223 2.36 -3.05 12.49
C GLN A 223 3.31 -2.93 11.28
N LEU A 224 4.52 -3.48 11.38
CA LEU A 224 5.50 -3.48 10.28
C LEU A 224 4.98 -4.24 9.05
N GLY A 225 4.39 -5.42 9.27
CA GLY A 225 3.77 -6.18 8.19
C GLY A 225 2.63 -5.43 7.53
N SER A 226 1.75 -4.83 8.34
CA SER A 226 0.65 -3.97 7.89
C SER A 226 1.16 -2.80 7.06
N LEU A 227 2.21 -2.11 7.52
CA LEU A 227 2.80 -0.97 6.83
C LEU A 227 3.34 -1.38 5.44
N LEU A 228 4.04 -2.52 5.33
CA LEU A 228 4.51 -3.02 4.05
C LEU A 228 3.37 -3.37 3.08
N VAL A 229 2.32 -4.06 3.56
CA VAL A 229 1.16 -4.43 2.73
C VAL A 229 0.41 -3.18 2.25
N ARG A 230 0.29 -2.14 3.10
CA ARG A 230 -0.20 -0.81 2.69
C ARG A 230 0.70 -0.15 1.66
N GLY A 231 2.02 -0.36 1.78
CA GLY A 231 3.00 0.03 0.77
C GLY A 231 2.73 -0.60 -0.59
N LEU A 232 2.44 -1.91 -0.65
CA LEU A 232 2.11 -2.60 -1.90
C LEU A 232 0.83 -2.05 -2.54
N THR A 233 -0.17 -1.72 -1.72
CA THR A 233 -1.40 -1.04 -2.18
C THR A 233 -1.09 0.36 -2.75
N THR A 234 -0.21 1.11 -2.08
CA THR A 234 0.24 2.42 -2.55
C THR A 234 1.06 2.30 -3.84
N LEU A 235 1.90 1.27 -3.96
CA LEU A 235 2.63 0.99 -5.19
C LEU A 235 1.69 0.64 -6.34
N ALA A 236 0.62 -0.11 -6.10
CA ALA A 236 -0.40 -0.38 -7.12
C ALA A 236 -1.08 0.91 -7.61
N LEU A 237 -1.42 1.83 -6.68
CA LEU A 237 -1.93 3.17 -7.02
C LEU A 237 -0.93 3.93 -7.90
N VAL A 238 0.33 4.01 -7.50
CA VAL A 238 1.38 4.73 -8.26
C VAL A 238 1.59 4.08 -9.63
N ASN A 239 1.69 2.75 -9.69
CA ASN A 239 1.91 2.02 -10.93
C ASN A 239 0.79 2.28 -11.93
N SER A 240 -0.47 2.25 -11.49
CA SER A 240 -1.62 2.58 -12.34
C SER A 240 -1.61 4.05 -12.78
N ALA A 241 -1.35 4.99 -11.87
CA ALA A 241 -1.25 6.41 -12.22
C ALA A 241 -0.14 6.68 -13.25
N CYS A 242 0.97 5.92 -13.18
CA CYS A 242 2.11 6.04 -14.09
C CYS A 242 1.96 5.25 -15.40
N GLY A 243 0.82 4.61 -15.68
CA GLY A 243 0.62 3.84 -16.91
C GLY A 243 1.32 2.48 -16.93
N PHE A 244 1.44 1.83 -15.77
CA PHE A 244 1.95 0.47 -15.59
C PHE A 244 3.41 0.24 -16.03
N PRO A 245 4.39 0.98 -15.46
CA PRO A 245 5.81 0.71 -15.68
C PRO A 245 6.26 -0.68 -15.23
N TRP A 246 5.60 -1.26 -14.22
CA TRP A 246 5.81 -2.63 -13.76
C TRP A 246 4.56 -3.47 -13.97
N LYS A 247 4.76 -4.76 -14.24
CA LYS A 247 3.64 -5.72 -14.32
C LYS A 247 3.07 -5.93 -12.92
N THR A 248 1.74 -5.90 -12.78
CA THR A 248 1.08 -6.06 -11.48
C THR A 248 1.45 -7.35 -10.77
N SER A 249 1.67 -8.44 -11.53
CA SER A 249 2.14 -9.71 -10.97
C SER A 249 3.49 -9.63 -10.24
N GLU A 250 4.35 -8.66 -10.56
CA GLU A 250 5.68 -8.53 -9.96
C GLU A 250 5.63 -7.99 -8.52
N PHE A 251 4.51 -7.42 -8.08
CA PHE A 251 4.36 -6.84 -6.75
C PHE A 251 3.08 -7.27 -6.03
N MET A 252 2.48 -8.37 -6.48
CA MET A 252 1.39 -8.99 -5.72
C MET A 252 1.89 -9.43 -4.34
N PRO A 253 1.13 -9.20 -3.25
CA PRO A 253 1.59 -9.49 -1.89
C PRO A 253 2.13 -10.91 -1.68
N TRP A 254 1.47 -11.91 -2.25
CA TRP A 254 1.87 -13.32 -2.12
C TRP A 254 3.21 -13.68 -2.76
N ASN A 255 3.77 -12.82 -3.61
CA ASN A 255 5.08 -13.06 -4.21
C ASN A 255 6.24 -12.54 -3.35
N VAL A 256 5.96 -11.67 -2.37
CA VAL A 256 6.99 -10.94 -1.62
C VAL A 256 6.78 -10.92 -0.13
N PHE A 257 5.62 -11.33 0.39
CA PHE A 257 5.30 -11.25 1.81
C PHE A 257 4.41 -12.40 2.26
N ASP A 258 4.71 -12.93 3.43
CA ASP A 258 3.83 -13.79 4.23
C ASP A 258 3.86 -13.32 5.68
N GLY A 259 2.69 -13.07 6.27
CA GLY A 259 2.59 -12.43 7.59
C GLY A 259 3.18 -13.29 8.71
N LYS A 260 2.94 -14.61 8.65
CA LYS A 260 3.39 -15.56 9.67
C LYS A 260 4.90 -15.82 9.56
N LEU A 261 5.40 -15.98 8.34
CA LEU A 261 6.82 -16.10 8.06
C LEU A 261 7.57 -14.83 8.43
N PHE A 262 7.07 -13.65 8.06
CA PHE A 262 7.65 -12.38 8.47
C PHE A 262 7.72 -12.26 9.99
N HIS A 263 6.64 -12.58 10.68
CA HIS A 263 6.59 -12.52 12.14
C HIS A 263 7.65 -13.44 12.77
N LEU A 264 7.78 -14.66 12.26
CA LEU A 264 8.83 -15.59 12.72
C LEU A 264 10.24 -15.01 12.49
N LYS A 265 10.53 -14.49 11.29
CA LYS A 265 11.84 -13.90 10.97
C LYS A 265 12.10 -12.62 11.78
N TYR A 266 11.07 -11.84 12.09
CA TYR A 266 11.15 -10.68 12.96
C TYR A 266 11.59 -11.09 14.37
N LEU A 267 10.91 -12.06 14.99
CA LEU A 267 11.26 -12.53 16.34
C LEU A 267 12.68 -13.09 16.40
N GLN A 268 13.10 -13.83 15.37
CA GLN A 268 14.47 -14.34 15.26
C GLN A 268 15.50 -13.20 15.16
N SER A 269 15.23 -12.20 14.31
CA SER A 269 16.15 -11.08 14.13
C SER A 269 16.23 -10.21 15.39
N GLU A 270 15.11 -10.02 16.09
CA GLU A 270 15.05 -9.28 17.36
C GLU A 270 15.86 -9.98 18.47
N LYS A 271 15.84 -11.31 18.50
CA LYS A 271 16.66 -12.13 19.41
C LYS A 271 18.15 -12.19 19.02
N GLY A 272 18.56 -11.51 17.96
CA GLY A 272 19.96 -11.45 17.52
C GLY A 272 20.45 -12.70 16.79
N TYR A 273 19.55 -13.46 16.14
CA TYR A 273 19.95 -14.61 15.31
C TYR A 273 20.85 -14.14 14.15
N SER A 274 21.81 -14.98 13.76
CA SER A 274 22.68 -14.68 12.62
C SER A 274 21.88 -14.69 11.31
N VAL A 275 22.40 -14.02 10.28
CA VAL A 275 21.75 -13.98 8.96
C VAL A 275 21.59 -15.39 8.37
N GLU A 276 22.58 -16.26 8.57
CA GLU A 276 22.54 -17.66 8.14
C GLU A 276 21.39 -18.41 8.82
N ALA A 277 21.15 -18.15 10.11
CA ALA A 277 20.02 -18.75 10.83
C ALA A 277 18.68 -18.21 10.33
N LEU A 278 18.57 -16.89 10.07
CA LEU A 278 17.38 -16.29 9.46
C LEU A 278 17.04 -16.92 8.10
N LEU A 279 18.08 -17.27 7.33
CA LEU A 279 17.98 -17.91 6.01
C LEU A 279 17.94 -19.44 6.07
N GLU A 280 17.66 -20.03 7.23
CA GLU A 280 17.48 -21.48 7.39
C GLU A 280 18.71 -22.28 6.95
N GLN A 281 19.90 -21.70 7.17
CA GLN A 281 21.20 -22.24 6.75
C GLN A 281 21.35 -22.44 5.22
N ASN A 282 20.45 -21.84 4.42
CA ASN A 282 20.51 -21.93 2.97
C ASN A 282 21.55 -20.96 2.40
N ARG A 283 22.72 -21.50 2.06
CA ARG A 283 23.85 -20.72 1.51
C ARG A 283 23.52 -20.01 0.19
N SER A 284 22.60 -20.54 -0.62
CA SER A 284 22.22 -19.90 -1.90
C SER A 284 21.49 -18.57 -1.70
N TRP A 285 20.80 -18.41 -0.56
CA TRP A 285 20.09 -17.17 -0.22
C TRP A 285 20.99 -16.12 0.40
N LEU A 286 22.12 -16.52 1.01
CA LEU A 286 22.99 -15.61 1.74
C LEU A 286 23.54 -14.47 0.86
N THR A 287 24.06 -14.81 -0.33
CA THR A 287 24.54 -13.81 -1.29
C THR A 287 23.42 -12.87 -1.74
N ARG A 288 22.23 -13.42 -2.04
CA ARG A 288 21.05 -12.62 -2.44
C ARG A 288 20.62 -11.68 -1.31
N PHE A 289 20.63 -12.15 -0.07
CA PHE A 289 20.31 -11.33 1.11
C PHE A 289 21.26 -10.14 1.24
N HIS A 290 22.57 -10.37 1.14
CA HIS A 290 23.56 -9.31 1.22
C HIS A 290 23.41 -8.29 0.09
N ASN A 291 23.11 -8.74 -1.13
CA ASN A 291 22.87 -7.86 -2.27
C ASN A 291 21.62 -6.97 -2.05
N LEU A 292 20.50 -7.55 -1.64
CA LEU A 292 19.25 -6.81 -1.38
C LEU A 292 19.42 -5.82 -0.22
N LYS A 293 20.07 -6.25 0.87
CA LYS A 293 20.41 -5.36 1.98
C LYS A 293 21.29 -4.20 1.52
N ALA A 294 22.31 -4.47 0.70
CA ALA A 294 23.21 -3.46 0.18
C ALA A 294 22.48 -2.44 -0.71
N VAL A 295 21.53 -2.89 -1.55
CA VAL A 295 20.67 -1.99 -2.34
C VAL A 295 19.91 -1.03 -1.43
N VAL A 296 19.22 -1.54 -0.40
CA VAL A 296 18.44 -0.69 0.52
C VAL A 296 19.34 0.26 1.29
N CYS A 297 20.43 -0.24 1.89
CA CYS A 297 21.35 0.60 2.66
C CYS A 297 22.02 1.67 1.80
N LYS A 298 22.48 1.33 0.59
CA LYS A 298 23.12 2.28 -0.32
C LYS A 298 22.16 3.40 -0.71
N ALA A 299 20.92 3.05 -1.06
CA ALA A 299 19.88 4.02 -1.39
C ALA A 299 19.55 4.94 -0.21
N CYS A 300 19.37 4.39 1.00
CA CYS A 300 19.13 5.20 2.20
C CYS A 300 20.29 6.15 2.49
N MET A 301 21.54 5.71 2.31
CA MET A 301 22.72 6.56 2.47
C MET A 301 22.76 7.75 1.50
N LYS A 302 22.24 7.60 0.26
CA LYS A 302 22.12 8.73 -0.68
C LYS A 302 21.17 9.81 -0.16
N GLU A 303 20.18 9.43 0.63
CA GLU A 303 19.22 10.31 1.29
C GLU A 303 19.66 10.70 2.72
N ASN A 304 20.96 10.57 3.04
CA ASN A 304 21.55 10.85 4.36
C ASN A 304 20.96 10.02 5.52
N ARG A 305 20.36 8.87 5.22
CA ARG A 305 19.75 7.98 6.22
C ARG A 305 20.62 6.75 6.47
N ARG A 306 21.26 6.69 7.64
CA ARG A 306 22.01 5.51 8.11
C ARG A 306 21.13 4.56 8.90
N ILE A 307 21.00 3.32 8.42
CA ILE A 307 20.29 2.25 9.13
C ILE A 307 21.21 1.67 10.20
N VAL A 308 20.77 1.71 11.46
CA VAL A 308 21.53 1.21 12.62
C VAL A 308 20.77 0.10 13.34
N GLY A 309 21.49 -0.76 14.06
CA GLY A 309 20.88 -1.80 14.90
C GLY A 309 20.26 -1.21 16.17
N ARG A 310 19.32 -1.94 16.77
CA ARG A 310 18.54 -1.49 17.94
C ARG A 310 19.42 -1.13 19.14
N GLY A 311 20.54 -1.81 19.32
CA GLY A 311 21.51 -1.56 20.41
C GLY A 311 22.15 -0.16 20.40
N HIS A 312 22.06 0.59 19.29
CA HIS A 312 22.54 1.97 19.21
C HIS A 312 21.54 3.00 19.79
N TRP A 313 20.26 2.63 19.96
CA TRP A 313 19.23 3.56 20.44
C TRP A 313 19.20 3.68 21.98
N SER A 314 19.84 2.74 22.68
CA SER A 314 19.80 2.60 24.14
C SER A 314 20.56 3.70 24.91
N SER A 315 21.32 4.58 24.25
CA SER A 315 22.10 5.62 24.96
C SER A 315 21.49 7.03 24.97
N HIS A 316 20.40 7.31 24.23
CA HIS A 316 19.95 8.71 24.06
C HIS A 316 18.47 9.01 24.34
N HIS A 317 17.66 8.05 24.77
CA HIS A 317 16.25 8.31 25.10
C HIS A 317 15.92 8.02 26.56
N THR A 318 16.73 8.55 27.48
CA THR A 318 16.28 8.82 28.85
C THR A 318 16.30 10.32 29.09
N GLY A 319 15.11 10.91 29.06
CA GLY A 319 14.85 12.22 29.63
C GLY A 319 14.87 13.41 28.67
N ARG A 320 13.82 14.23 28.82
CA ARG A 320 13.76 15.68 28.53
C ARG A 320 13.16 16.11 27.19
N TRP A 321 11.84 15.95 27.07
CA TRP A 321 11.02 16.99 26.43
C TRP A 321 10.25 17.74 27.54
N GLY A 322 10.98 18.67 28.16
CA GLY A 322 10.40 19.68 29.03
C GLY A 322 9.68 20.74 28.18
N ARG A 323 8.49 21.11 28.62
CA ARG A 323 7.74 22.31 28.19
C ARG A 323 8.64 23.55 28.07
N GLN A 324 8.61 24.20 26.91
CA GLN A 324 8.60 25.66 26.64
C GLN A 324 9.01 25.87 25.16
N GLY A 325 8.36 26.70 24.33
CA GLY A 325 7.22 27.57 24.56
C GLY A 325 6.61 28.12 23.25
N SER A 326 5.35 28.53 23.38
CA SER A 326 4.68 29.68 22.78
C SER A 326 5.25 30.29 21.50
N SER A 327 4.47 30.20 20.42
CA SER A 327 4.15 31.39 19.64
C SER A 327 2.68 31.34 19.18
N SER A 328 2.08 32.52 19.24
CA SER A 328 0.67 32.83 19.29
C SER A 328 0.07 33.13 17.92
N HIS A 329 -1.10 32.58 17.60
CA HIS A 329 -2.14 33.32 16.90
C HIS A 329 -3.51 33.01 17.50
N ARG A 330 -4.10 34.06 18.08
CA ARG A 330 -5.47 34.13 18.58
C ARG A 330 -6.44 34.16 17.41
N THR A 331 -7.53 33.39 17.51
CA THR A 331 -8.88 33.90 17.27
C THR A 331 -9.83 33.24 18.25
N SER A 332 -10.51 34.09 19.01
CA SER A 332 -11.55 33.79 19.98
C SER A 332 -12.91 33.64 19.28
N SER A 333 -13.71 32.65 19.68
CA SER A 333 -15.08 32.92 20.10
C SER A 333 -15.57 31.78 21.00
N ALA A 334 -16.11 32.17 22.14
CA ALA A 334 -16.63 31.31 23.18
C ALA A 334 -18.11 31.02 22.93
N CYS A 335 -18.57 29.83 23.29
CA CYS A 335 -19.86 29.58 23.95
C CYS A 335 -19.76 28.20 24.62
N GLY A 336 -19.94 28.17 25.94
CA GLY A 336 -20.00 26.93 26.72
C GLY A 336 -21.43 26.42 26.84
N HIS A 337 -21.60 25.12 27.02
CA HIS A 337 -22.19 24.55 28.22
C HIS A 337 -22.09 23.01 28.24
N SER A 338 -21.99 22.53 29.47
CA SER A 338 -22.05 21.17 30.00
C SER A 338 -23.25 20.33 29.54
N GLY A 339 -23.06 19.02 29.37
CA GLY A 339 -24.17 18.06 29.27
C GLY A 339 -23.68 16.61 29.26
N GLN A 340 -24.23 15.82 30.19
CA GLN A 340 -23.88 14.43 30.51
C GLN A 340 -24.14 13.45 29.37
N GLY A 341 -23.47 12.29 29.43
CA GLY A 341 -23.55 11.23 28.42
C GLY A 341 -24.81 10.34 28.50
N GLN A 342 -24.66 9.18 27.83
CA GLN A 342 -25.59 8.05 27.65
C GLN A 342 -26.26 7.99 26.25
N PRO A 343 -26.59 6.78 25.73
CA PRO A 343 -26.03 6.31 24.45
C PRO A 343 -27.08 5.80 23.42
N TRP A 344 -26.55 5.49 22.23
CA TRP A 344 -27.08 4.63 21.15
C TRP A 344 -28.19 5.14 20.23
N ARG A 345 -27.89 4.92 18.93
CA ARG A 345 -28.71 4.68 17.72
C ARG A 345 -29.99 5.49 17.56
N ASP A 346 -30.05 6.18 16.42
CA ASP A 346 -31.20 6.01 15.53
C ASP A 346 -30.82 6.19 14.05
N GLN A 347 -31.54 5.42 13.22
CA GLN A 347 -31.33 5.19 11.80
C GLN A 347 -32.04 6.26 10.93
N GLY A 348 -31.48 6.55 9.75
CA GLY A 348 -32.15 7.29 8.67
C GLY A 348 -31.39 7.16 7.34
N PRO A 349 -32.08 7.19 6.17
CA PRO A 349 -31.85 6.23 5.11
C PRO A 349 -30.97 6.74 3.96
N GLY A 350 -30.29 5.81 3.29
CA GLY A 350 -29.56 6.08 2.05
C GLY A 350 -28.69 4.88 1.66
N LYS A 351 -29.33 3.79 1.20
CA LYS A 351 -28.62 2.67 0.59
C LYS A 351 -27.89 3.17 -0.67
N LYS A 352 -26.59 3.39 -0.56
CA LYS A 352 -25.67 3.21 -1.68
C LYS A 352 -25.15 1.78 -1.57
N GLU A 353 -25.64 0.91 -2.44
CA GLU A 353 -25.02 -0.40 -2.67
C GLU A 353 -23.62 -0.16 -3.23
N HIS A 354 -22.63 -0.16 -2.35
CA HIS A 354 -21.23 -0.33 -2.73
C HIS A 354 -20.92 -1.82 -2.85
N ASP A 355 -21.62 -2.50 -3.76
CA ASP A 355 -21.23 -3.83 -4.20
C ASP A 355 -20.20 -3.68 -5.32
N LYS A 356 -18.93 -3.73 -4.92
CA LYS A 356 -17.76 -4.13 -5.73
C LYS A 356 -16.52 -4.20 -4.84
N PHE A 357 -16.39 -5.34 -4.16
CA PHE A 357 -15.17 -5.72 -3.47
C PHE A 357 -14.03 -5.82 -4.49
N SER A 358 -13.09 -4.86 -4.46
CA SER A 358 -11.83 -5.01 -5.18
C SER A 358 -11.01 -6.11 -4.50
N ILE A 359 -10.49 -7.03 -5.30
CA ILE A 359 -9.61 -8.14 -4.91
C ILE A 359 -8.48 -7.67 -3.97
N LEU A 360 -7.99 -6.42 -4.13
CA LEU A 360 -6.96 -5.82 -3.27
C LEU A 360 -7.41 -5.55 -1.82
N CYS A 361 -8.70 -5.23 -1.59
CA CYS A 361 -9.25 -5.07 -0.24
C CYS A 361 -9.47 -6.41 0.46
N PHE A 362 -9.74 -7.48 -0.30
CA PHE A 362 -9.90 -8.84 0.22
C PHE A 362 -8.57 -9.38 0.83
N PHE A 363 -7.42 -8.92 0.32
CA PHE A 363 -6.11 -9.40 0.76
C PHE A 363 -5.67 -8.88 2.14
N PHE A 364 -6.24 -7.79 2.66
CA PHE A 364 -5.84 -7.27 3.97
C PHE A 364 -6.26 -8.20 5.13
N PHE A 365 -7.35 -8.95 4.96
CA PHE A 365 -7.87 -9.84 5.99
C PHE A 365 -7.25 -11.25 5.95
N PHE A 366 -6.81 -11.71 4.77
CA PHE A 366 -6.30 -13.08 4.58
C PHE A 366 -4.80 -13.26 4.83
N PHE A 367 -4.01 -12.17 4.96
CA PHE A 367 -2.55 -12.27 5.16
C PHE A 367 -2.10 -12.34 6.63
N PHE A 368 -3.03 -12.21 7.58
CA PHE A 368 -2.76 -12.26 9.02
C PHE A 368 -3.39 -13.47 9.74
N MET A 369 -4.06 -14.37 9.01
CA MET A 369 -4.43 -15.71 9.47
C MET A 369 -3.58 -16.75 8.74
#